data_AF-A0A521H057-F1
#
_entry.id   AF-A0A521H057-F1
#
_cell.length_a   1.000
_cell.length_b   1.000
_cell.length_c   1.000
_cell.angle_alpha   90.00
_cell.angle_beta   90.00
_cell.angle_gamma   90.00
#
_symmetry.space_group_name_H-M   'P 1'
#
loop_
_entity.id
_entity.type
_entity.pdbx_description
1 polymer ?
#
loop_
_entity_poly.entity_id
_entity_poly.type
_entity_poly.pdbx_seq_one_letter_code
_entity_poly.pdbx_strand_id
1 'polypeptide(L)'
;MGRAGPGRTRARGQTSHGLERLFQQRPRAPQVLRGRNGAARAGPWGQPARGGALPGRRLRAPAARGLRSHGEAGVTRWRDTAGEWLISAGGLGFAPVAPGSFGTLGGVALAALWGFGAPDHYFLGVLASAAAVAAVGVPLGHWAERHYGRKDPQRYVLDEVAGYLLAAAWWAPQAGFPRGFPGWTTLGAAFFLFRLTDVLKPPPARRLERLPGGWGILLDDLAAGVWAWLLLAALHLVLPGLFRA
;
A
#
# COMPACT_ATOMS: atom_id res chain seq x y z
N MET A 1 3.75 -82.82 -17.10
CA MET A 1 3.83 -82.67 -15.62
C MET A 1 3.89 -81.17 -15.34
N GLY A 2 2.79 -80.46 -15.04
CA GLY A 2 2.14 -80.29 -13.71
C GLY A 2 2.93 -79.24 -12.89
N ARG A 3 2.41 -78.13 -12.33
CA ARG A 3 1.10 -77.63 -11.86
C ARG A 3 1.19 -76.08 -11.78
N ALA A 4 0.22 -75.30 -12.25
CA ALA A 4 -0.98 -74.74 -11.56
C ALA A 4 -0.73 -73.61 -10.54
N GLY A 5 -1.38 -72.45 -10.76
CA GLY A 5 -1.67 -71.42 -9.74
C GLY A 5 -1.94 -70.00 -10.29
N PRO A 6 -3.20 -69.60 -10.57
CA PRO A 6 -3.57 -68.25 -11.00
C PRO A 6 -4.27 -67.45 -9.89
N GLY A 7 -4.02 -66.14 -9.83
CA GLY A 7 -4.75 -65.18 -9.00
C GLY A 7 -5.30 -64.03 -9.83
N ARG A 8 -6.52 -64.21 -10.36
CA ARG A 8 -7.34 -63.14 -10.94
C ARG A 8 -8.12 -62.46 -9.82
N THR A 9 -8.16 -61.13 -9.83
CA THR A 9 -9.34 -60.38 -9.35
C THR A 9 -9.62 -59.22 -10.32
N ARG A 10 -10.74 -59.35 -11.04
CA ARG A 10 -11.48 -58.27 -11.69
C ARG A 10 -12.68 -57.93 -10.80
N ALA A 11 -12.90 -56.65 -10.57
CA ALA A 11 -14.21 -56.03 -10.36
C ALA A 11 -14.04 -54.57 -10.84
N ARG A 12 -14.43 -54.18 -12.06
CA ARG A 12 -15.77 -53.78 -12.50
C ARG A 12 -16.59 -52.98 -11.48
N GLY A 13 -16.72 -51.69 -11.76
CA GLY A 13 -18.06 -51.08 -11.89
C GLY A 13 -18.26 -49.77 -11.13
N GLN A 14 -18.97 -48.86 -11.83
CA GLN A 14 -19.67 -47.65 -11.37
C GLN A 14 -18.89 -46.34 -11.50
N THR A 15 -19.07 -45.56 -12.58
CA THR A 15 -20.12 -44.52 -12.79
C THR A 15 -20.08 -43.47 -11.68
N SER A 16 -19.66 -42.22 -11.91
CA SER A 16 -20.49 -41.17 -12.54
C SER A 16 -19.65 -39.87 -12.51
N HIS A 17 -19.35 -39.22 -13.64
CA HIS A 17 -20.08 -38.03 -14.10
C HIS A 17 -20.60 -37.15 -12.95
N GLY A 18 -19.77 -36.24 -12.44
CA GLY A 18 -20.25 -35.38 -11.35
C GLY A 18 -19.33 -34.31 -10.76
N LEU A 19 -18.26 -33.85 -11.42
CA LEU A 19 -17.45 -32.74 -10.86
C LEU A 19 -17.01 -31.66 -11.88
N GLU A 20 -17.61 -31.62 -13.08
CA GLU A 20 -17.40 -30.51 -14.03
C GLU A 20 -18.50 -29.42 -13.95
N ARG A 21 -19.37 -29.43 -12.94
CA ARG A 21 -20.44 -28.43 -12.76
C ARG A 21 -20.27 -27.52 -11.55
N LEU A 22 -19.05 -27.08 -11.27
CA LEU A 22 -18.78 -26.02 -10.28
C LEU A 22 -18.12 -24.76 -10.89
N PHE A 23 -18.20 -24.59 -12.22
CA PHE A 23 -17.63 -23.44 -12.94
C PHE A 23 -18.64 -22.60 -13.75
N GLN A 24 -19.92 -22.59 -13.39
CA GLN A 24 -20.92 -21.71 -14.04
C GLN A 24 -21.98 -21.13 -13.09
N GLN A 25 -21.58 -20.46 -12.01
CA GLN A 25 -22.50 -19.52 -11.35
C GLN A 25 -21.84 -18.15 -11.18
N ARG A 26 -21.99 -17.31 -12.21
CA ARG A 26 -21.84 -15.86 -12.08
C ARG A 26 -23.08 -15.32 -11.35
N PRO A 27 -22.95 -14.60 -10.22
CA PRO A 27 -24.08 -13.87 -9.68
C PRO A 27 -24.48 -12.76 -10.66
N ARG A 28 -25.72 -12.84 -11.16
CA ARG A 28 -26.36 -11.79 -11.97
C ARG A 28 -26.57 -10.56 -11.09
N ALA A 29 -26.20 -9.39 -11.61
CA ALA A 29 -26.46 -8.10 -11.00
C ALA A 29 -27.97 -7.90 -10.75
N PRO A 30 -28.36 -7.24 -9.64
CA PRO A 30 -29.76 -6.92 -9.38
C PRO A 30 -30.26 -5.90 -10.42
N GLN A 31 -31.33 -6.27 -11.13
CA GLN A 31 -32.03 -5.38 -12.05
C GLN A 31 -32.69 -4.26 -11.24
N VAL A 32 -32.18 -3.04 -11.41
CA VAL A 32 -32.81 -1.82 -10.92
C VAL A 32 -34.13 -1.64 -11.68
N LEU A 33 -35.24 -1.79 -10.95
CA LEU A 33 -36.59 -1.44 -11.40
C LEU A 33 -36.63 0.04 -11.78
N ARG A 34 -36.62 0.30 -13.10
CA ARG A 34 -36.76 1.64 -13.67
C ARG A 34 -38.21 2.08 -13.50
N GLY A 35 -38.42 3.09 -12.67
CA GLY A 35 -39.71 3.74 -12.45
C GLY A 35 -40.32 4.21 -13.77
N ARG A 36 -41.57 3.81 -14.00
CA ARG A 36 -42.47 4.33 -15.03
C ARG A 36 -42.74 5.81 -14.73
N ASN A 37 -42.01 6.71 -15.39
CA ASN A 37 -42.42 8.11 -15.48
C ASN A 37 -43.51 8.25 -16.53
N GLY A 38 -44.60 8.91 -16.12
CA GLY A 38 -45.79 9.17 -16.93
C GLY A 38 -45.47 9.96 -18.19
N ALA A 39 -46.03 9.50 -19.30
CA ALA A 39 -46.13 10.25 -20.53
C ALA A 39 -47.21 11.32 -20.37
N ALA A 40 -46.81 12.56 -20.11
CA ALA A 40 -47.65 13.73 -20.29
C ALA A 40 -47.79 13.98 -21.80
N ARG A 41 -48.98 13.71 -22.35
CA ARG A 41 -49.39 14.19 -23.66
C ARG A 41 -49.79 15.66 -23.53
N ALA A 42 -49.06 16.54 -24.21
CA ALA A 42 -49.47 17.92 -24.42
C ALA A 42 -50.58 17.96 -25.49
N GLY A 43 -51.77 18.45 -25.12
CA GLY A 43 -52.80 18.88 -26.05
C GLY A 43 -52.75 20.41 -26.18
N PRO A 44 -52.93 20.97 -27.38
CA PRO A 44 -53.08 22.41 -27.54
C PRO A 44 -54.53 22.81 -27.22
N TRP A 45 -54.70 24.03 -26.70
CA TRP A 45 -55.96 24.75 -26.44
C TRP A 45 -56.58 24.61 -25.04
N GLY A 46 -56.64 25.74 -24.31
CA GLY A 46 -57.57 25.97 -23.21
C GLY A 46 -56.97 26.59 -21.94
N GLN A 47 -56.78 27.91 -21.91
CA GLN A 47 -57.06 28.69 -20.69
C GLN A 47 -58.56 29.06 -20.71
N PRO A 48 -59.24 29.43 -19.60
CA PRO A 48 -58.70 29.94 -18.33
C PRO A 48 -59.41 29.43 -17.05
N ALA A 49 -58.82 29.66 -15.87
CA ALA A 49 -59.59 29.98 -14.65
C ALA A 49 -58.69 30.57 -13.56
N ARG A 50 -59.07 31.77 -13.10
CA ARG A 50 -58.59 32.41 -11.88
C ARG A 50 -59.10 31.62 -10.67
N GLY A 51 -58.23 31.33 -9.71
CA GLY A 51 -58.61 30.80 -8.40
C GLY A 51 -57.49 31.08 -7.41
N GLY A 52 -57.72 32.04 -6.51
CA GLY A 52 -56.78 32.38 -5.45
C GLY A 52 -56.66 31.26 -4.41
N ALA A 53 -55.43 30.98 -3.99
CA ALA A 53 -55.15 30.26 -2.75
C ALA A 53 -53.80 30.74 -2.17
N LEU A 54 -53.83 30.93 -0.86
CA LEU A 54 -52.91 31.63 0.05
C LEU A 54 -51.42 31.26 -0.05
N PRO A 55 -50.50 32.16 0.36
CA PRO A 55 -49.08 31.84 0.43
C PRO A 55 -48.79 30.87 1.58
N GLY A 56 -48.51 29.61 1.23
CA GLY A 56 -47.99 28.61 2.14
C GLY A 56 -46.62 29.03 2.68
N ARG A 57 -46.61 29.54 3.91
CA ARG A 57 -45.41 29.86 4.70
C ARG A 57 -44.64 28.55 4.93
N ARG A 58 -43.66 28.25 4.08
CA ARG A 58 -42.70 27.16 4.32
C ARG A 58 -41.91 27.51 5.59
N LEU A 59 -42.29 26.90 6.71
CA LEU A 59 -41.45 26.88 7.91
C LEU A 59 -40.15 26.16 7.51
N ARG A 60 -39.09 26.94 7.29
CA ARG A 60 -37.73 26.40 7.21
C ARG A 60 -37.46 25.74 8.56
N ALA A 61 -37.29 24.43 8.55
CA ALA A 61 -36.70 23.72 9.68
C ALA A 61 -35.38 24.45 10.04
N PRO A 62 -35.16 24.82 11.31
CA PRO A 62 -33.89 25.40 11.69
C PRO A 62 -32.80 24.36 11.39
N ALA A 63 -31.79 24.77 10.63
CA ALA A 63 -30.60 23.98 10.41
C ALA A 63 -30.08 23.55 11.78
N ALA A 64 -30.01 22.24 12.00
CA ALA A 64 -29.30 21.64 13.12
C ALA A 64 -27.82 22.02 12.97
N ARG A 65 -27.48 23.22 13.44
CA ARG A 65 -26.13 23.73 13.51
C ARG A 65 -25.49 22.96 14.66
N GLY A 66 -24.93 21.81 14.29
CA GLY A 66 -24.32 20.85 15.20
C GLY A 66 -23.36 21.58 16.13
N LEU A 67 -23.71 21.58 17.41
CA LEU A 67 -22.81 21.87 18.52
C LEU A 67 -21.77 20.74 18.55
N ARG A 68 -20.82 20.72 17.63
CA ARG A 68 -19.58 20.00 17.86
C ARG A 68 -18.93 20.71 19.02
N SER A 69 -18.81 20.03 20.15
CA SER A 69 -18.21 20.58 21.35
C SER A 69 -16.79 21.05 21.01
N HIS A 70 -16.40 22.24 21.48
CA HIS A 70 -15.07 22.81 21.21
C HIS A 70 -13.92 21.85 21.59
N GLY A 71 -14.16 20.88 22.48
CA GLY A 71 -13.21 19.83 22.84
C GLY A 71 -12.98 18.78 21.75
N GLU A 72 -14.01 18.34 21.02
CA GLU A 72 -13.83 17.32 19.97
C GLU A 72 -13.06 17.86 18.76
N ALA A 73 -13.30 19.12 18.38
CA ALA A 73 -12.58 19.78 17.29
C ALA A 73 -11.08 19.96 17.61
N GLY A 74 -10.73 20.18 18.88
CA GLY A 74 -9.34 20.26 19.33
C GLY A 74 -8.64 18.90 19.28
N VAL A 75 -9.34 17.84 19.68
CA VAL A 75 -8.79 16.47 19.72
C VAL A 75 -8.53 15.92 18.31
N THR A 76 -9.43 16.14 17.36
CA THR A 76 -9.22 15.71 15.97
C THR A 76 -8.04 16.44 15.35
N ARG A 77 -7.90 17.74 15.58
CA ARG A 77 -6.84 18.56 14.96
C ARG A 77 -5.42 18.13 15.37
N TRP A 78 -5.17 17.83 16.64
CA TRP A 78 -3.83 17.39 17.06
C TRP A 78 -3.51 15.99 16.55
N ARG A 79 -4.51 15.10 16.49
CA ARG A 79 -4.36 13.75 15.93
C ARG A 79 -4.00 13.80 14.46
N ASP A 80 -4.67 14.67 13.71
CA ASP A 80 -4.40 14.86 12.30
C ASP A 80 -2.99 15.43 12.11
N THR A 81 -2.60 16.42 12.90
CA THR A 81 -1.25 16.99 12.86
C THR A 81 -0.17 15.93 13.16
N ALA A 82 -0.38 15.09 14.18
CA ALA A 82 0.54 14.01 14.52
C ALA A 82 0.59 12.95 13.41
N GLY A 83 -0.56 12.58 12.84
CA GLY A 83 -0.64 11.67 11.70
C GLY A 83 0.13 12.21 10.50
N GLU A 84 -0.04 13.48 10.14
CA GLU A 84 0.69 14.15 9.07
C GLU A 84 2.20 14.17 9.31
N TRP A 85 2.63 14.47 10.54
CA TRP A 85 4.03 14.42 10.94
C TRP A 85 4.64 13.02 10.78
N LEU A 86 3.89 11.98 11.15
CA LEU A 86 4.36 10.59 11.04
C LEU A 86 4.43 10.14 9.58
N ILE A 87 3.36 10.28 8.80
CA ILE A 87 3.35 9.81 7.40
C ILE A 87 4.37 10.55 6.54
N SER A 88 4.70 11.80 6.89
CA SER A 88 5.69 12.61 6.18
C SER A 88 7.12 12.34 6.66
N ALA A 89 7.34 11.34 7.51
CA ALA A 89 8.64 11.03 8.11
C ALA A 89 9.31 12.25 8.76
N GLY A 90 8.58 12.98 9.60
CA GLY A 90 9.13 14.16 10.27
C GLY A 90 9.11 15.43 9.43
N GLY A 91 8.24 15.51 8.42
CA GLY A 91 8.10 16.67 7.55
C GLY A 91 8.72 16.53 6.16
N LEU A 92 9.47 15.47 5.89
CA LEU A 92 10.12 15.19 4.60
C LEU A 92 9.13 15.06 3.44
N GLY A 93 7.96 14.46 3.71
CA GLY A 93 6.86 14.34 2.74
C GLY A 93 6.25 15.67 2.28
N PHE A 94 6.62 16.81 2.89
CA PHE A 94 6.20 18.14 2.46
C PHE A 94 7.19 18.82 1.51
N ALA A 95 8.29 18.15 1.14
CA ALA A 95 9.24 18.74 0.22
C ALA A 95 8.58 19.10 -1.13
N PRO A 96 8.90 20.27 -1.70
CA PRO A 96 8.19 20.82 -2.86
C PRO A 96 8.41 20.03 -4.15
N VAL A 97 9.54 19.31 -4.24
CA VAL A 97 9.96 18.55 -5.41
C VAL A 97 10.38 17.17 -4.97
N ALA A 98 9.84 16.14 -5.63
CA ALA A 98 10.15 14.74 -5.35
C ALA A 98 10.18 14.44 -3.83
N PRO A 99 9.09 14.69 -3.08
CA PRO A 99 9.01 14.36 -1.64
C PRO A 99 9.44 12.94 -1.36
N GLY A 100 9.27 12.09 -2.37
CA GLY A 100 9.71 10.73 -2.33
C GLY A 100 11.21 10.50 -2.08
N SER A 101 12.03 11.32 -2.74
CA SER A 101 13.48 11.30 -2.55
C SER A 101 13.86 11.79 -1.16
N PHE A 102 13.12 12.76 -0.60
CA PHE A 102 13.34 13.23 0.77
C PHE A 102 12.97 12.17 1.80
N GLY A 103 11.87 11.43 1.61
CA GLY A 103 11.54 10.25 2.41
C GLY A 103 12.66 9.21 2.40
N THR A 104 13.13 8.88 1.19
CA THR A 104 14.26 7.96 1.00
C THR A 104 15.53 8.45 1.72
N LEU A 105 15.85 9.76 1.68
CA LEU A 105 16.96 10.35 2.45
C LEU A 105 16.76 10.23 3.97
N GLY A 106 15.52 10.27 4.46
CA GLY A 106 15.21 9.93 5.85
C GLY A 106 15.59 8.50 6.20
N GLY A 107 15.34 7.55 5.29
CA GLY A 107 15.84 6.18 5.38
C GLY A 107 17.36 6.09 5.40
N VAL A 108 18.05 6.87 4.54
CA VAL A 108 19.53 6.96 4.51
C VAL A 108 20.07 7.42 5.86
N ALA A 109 19.48 8.49 6.42
CA ALA A 109 19.87 9.03 7.71
C ALA A 109 19.69 7.99 8.83
N LEU A 110 18.55 7.28 8.86
CA LEU A 110 18.30 6.26 9.86
C LEU A 110 19.24 5.06 9.74
N ALA A 111 19.56 4.62 8.52
CA ALA A 111 20.58 3.60 8.31
C ALA A 111 21.97 4.07 8.79
N ALA A 112 22.35 5.31 8.46
CA ALA A 112 23.61 5.90 8.91
C ALA A 112 23.70 6.01 10.45
N LEU A 113 22.59 6.33 11.13
CA LEU A 113 22.54 6.35 12.60
C LEU A 113 22.90 4.99 13.21
N TRP A 114 22.39 3.89 12.65
CA TRP A 114 22.82 2.54 13.06
C TRP A 114 24.30 2.28 12.76
N GLY A 115 24.76 2.77 11.61
CA GLY A 115 26.16 2.69 11.19
C GLY A 115 27.13 3.30 12.18
N PHE A 116 26.84 4.51 12.66
CA PHE A 116 27.69 5.23 13.60
C PHE A 116 27.45 4.85 15.05
N GLY A 117 26.19 4.58 15.43
CA GLY A 117 25.81 4.37 16.83
C GLY A 117 25.96 2.93 17.32
N ALA A 118 25.73 1.94 16.45
CA ALA A 118 25.81 0.53 16.81
C ALA A 118 26.19 -0.33 15.58
N PRO A 119 27.39 -0.16 15.01
CA PRO A 119 27.81 -0.83 13.78
C PRO A 119 27.67 -2.36 13.86
N ASP A 120 28.06 -2.98 14.98
CA ASP A 120 27.93 -4.44 15.16
C ASP A 120 26.48 -4.96 15.07
N HIS A 121 25.52 -4.07 15.33
CA HIS A 121 24.09 -4.35 15.28
C HIS A 121 23.42 -3.75 14.05
N TYR A 122 24.19 -3.20 13.10
CA TYR A 122 23.68 -2.47 11.94
C TYR A 122 22.58 -3.22 11.21
N PHE A 123 22.86 -4.47 10.81
CA PHE A 123 21.90 -5.27 10.05
C PHE A 123 20.57 -5.46 10.80
N LEU A 124 20.65 -5.94 12.05
CA LEU A 124 19.46 -6.20 12.86
C LEU A 124 18.72 -4.91 13.20
N GLY A 125 19.45 -3.83 13.48
CA GLY A 125 18.88 -2.52 13.80
C GLY A 125 18.16 -1.88 12.62
N VAL A 126 18.77 -1.91 11.43
CA VAL A 126 18.14 -1.41 10.19
C VAL A 126 16.93 -2.26 9.83
N LEU A 127 17.03 -3.59 9.91
CA LEU A 127 15.90 -4.48 9.62
C LEU A 127 14.75 -4.30 10.64
N ALA A 128 15.06 -4.16 11.92
CA ALA A 128 14.08 -3.86 12.96
C ALA A 128 13.42 -2.50 12.74
N SER A 129 14.19 -1.50 12.28
CA SER A 129 13.67 -0.18 11.92
C SER A 129 12.73 -0.26 10.72
N ALA A 130 13.09 -1.01 9.68
CA ALA A 130 12.21 -1.25 8.53
C ALA A 130 10.89 -1.89 8.97
N ALA A 131 10.96 -2.92 9.82
CA ALA A 131 9.78 -3.60 10.36
C ALA A 131 8.92 -2.67 11.23
N ALA A 132 9.53 -1.83 12.07
CA ALA A 132 8.82 -0.87 12.91
C ALA A 132 8.11 0.21 12.07
N VAL A 133 8.81 0.78 11.09
CA VAL A 133 8.23 1.75 10.16
C VAL A 133 7.09 1.12 9.37
N ALA A 134 7.27 -0.11 8.87
CA ALA A 134 6.22 -0.86 8.18
C ALA A 134 4.99 -1.10 9.05
N ALA A 135 5.17 -1.54 10.31
CA ALA A 135 4.09 -1.81 11.24
C ALA A 135 3.27 -0.54 11.58
N VAL A 136 3.94 0.60 11.69
CA VAL A 136 3.28 1.92 11.88
C VAL A 136 2.67 2.42 10.57
N GLY A 137 3.32 2.15 9.45
CA GLY A 137 2.95 2.63 8.12
C GLY A 137 1.61 2.09 7.65
N VAL A 138 1.34 0.78 7.77
CA VAL A 138 0.08 0.17 7.29
C VAL A 138 -1.18 0.86 7.84
N PRO A 139 -1.37 0.98 9.17
CA PRO A 139 -2.57 1.63 9.72
C PRO A 139 -2.62 3.12 9.35
N LEU A 140 -1.48 3.82 9.32
CA LEU A 140 -1.41 5.22 8.93
C LEU A 140 -1.69 5.45 7.45
N GLY A 141 -1.36 4.52 6.56
CA GLY A 141 -1.66 4.64 5.13
C GLY A 141 -3.16 4.60 4.90
N HIS A 142 -3.86 3.72 5.62
CA HIS A 142 -5.32 3.67 5.55
C HIS A 142 -5.98 4.93 6.14
N TRP A 143 -5.38 5.53 7.18
CA TRP A 143 -5.80 6.84 7.69
C TRP A 143 -5.51 7.96 6.66
N ALA A 144 -4.33 7.97 6.05
CA ALA A 144 -3.89 9.01 5.11
C ALA A 144 -4.77 9.06 3.85
N GLU A 145 -5.14 7.90 3.30
CA GLU A 145 -6.08 7.86 2.16
C GLU A 145 -7.44 8.48 2.49
N ARG A 146 -7.96 8.23 3.71
CA ARG A 146 -9.21 8.83 4.18
C ARG A 146 -9.06 10.33 4.46
N HIS A 147 -7.94 10.73 5.05
CA HIS A 147 -7.66 12.12 5.40
C HIS A 147 -7.51 13.01 4.16
N TYR A 148 -6.79 12.53 3.15
CA TYR A 148 -6.57 13.27 1.90
C TYR A 148 -7.60 12.99 0.81
N GLY A 149 -8.50 12.02 1.00
CA GLY A 149 -9.54 11.68 0.04
C GLY A 149 -9.02 11.15 -1.31
N ARG A 150 -7.79 10.62 -1.34
CA ARG A 150 -7.13 10.07 -2.53
C ARG A 150 -6.31 8.84 -2.16
N LYS A 151 -6.24 7.89 -3.08
CA LYS A 151 -5.30 6.77 -2.97
C LYS A 151 -3.88 7.31 -3.02
N ASP A 152 -2.99 6.74 -2.21
CA ASP A 152 -1.55 7.03 -2.23
C ASP A 152 -1.22 8.56 -2.22
N PRO A 153 -1.47 9.24 -1.08
CA PRO A 153 -1.15 10.65 -0.97
C PRO A 153 0.35 10.87 -1.00
N GLN A 154 0.83 11.77 -1.86
CA GLN A 154 2.25 12.07 -2.10
C GLN A 154 3.03 12.51 -0.85
N ARG A 155 2.33 12.87 0.24
CA ARG A 155 2.90 13.23 1.54
C ARG A 155 3.23 12.02 2.41
N TYR A 156 2.70 10.86 2.07
CA TYR A 156 3.03 9.59 2.68
C TYR A 156 4.36 9.13 2.09
N VAL A 157 5.40 9.11 2.92
CA VAL A 157 6.77 8.73 2.53
C VAL A 157 7.37 7.68 3.49
N LEU A 158 6.53 7.10 4.37
CA LEU A 158 6.96 6.03 5.27
C LEU A 158 7.21 4.71 4.54
N ASP A 159 6.48 4.49 3.44
CA ASP A 159 6.74 3.44 2.45
C ASP A 159 8.17 3.49 1.92
N GLU A 160 8.62 4.66 1.53
CA GLU A 160 9.96 4.83 0.95
C GLU A 160 11.06 4.71 1.99
N VAL A 161 10.81 5.19 3.21
CA VAL A 161 11.71 4.97 4.36
C VAL A 161 11.83 3.47 4.61
N ALA A 162 10.72 2.74 4.68
CA ALA A 162 10.72 1.30 4.94
C ALA A 162 11.39 0.51 3.81
N GLY A 163 11.06 0.82 2.55
CA GLY A 163 11.63 0.20 1.36
C GLY A 163 13.14 0.43 1.25
N TYR A 164 13.60 1.66 1.49
CA TYR A 164 15.03 1.97 1.52
C TYR A 164 15.76 1.26 2.66
N LEU A 165 15.21 1.24 3.88
CA LEU A 165 15.84 0.53 5.00
C LEU A 165 16.01 -0.96 4.67
N LEU A 166 15.04 -1.57 3.98
CA LEU A 166 15.17 -2.94 3.51
C LEU A 166 16.26 -3.09 2.42
N ALA A 167 16.36 -2.14 1.48
CA ALA A 167 17.45 -2.09 0.50
C ALA A 167 18.84 -1.96 1.17
N ALA A 168 18.92 -1.17 2.24
CA ALA A 168 20.14 -0.88 2.99
C ALA A 168 20.45 -1.88 4.11
N ALA A 169 19.58 -2.88 4.35
CA ALA A 169 19.75 -3.94 5.34
C ALA A 169 20.85 -4.93 4.89
N TRP A 170 22.08 -4.44 4.88
CA TRP A 170 23.23 -5.18 4.39
C TRP A 170 23.66 -6.26 5.39
N TRP A 171 23.71 -7.51 4.93
CA TRP A 171 24.23 -8.63 5.69
C TRP A 171 25.11 -9.47 4.78
N ALA A 172 26.42 -9.41 5.00
CA ALA A 172 27.37 -10.24 4.29
C ALA A 172 28.16 -11.10 5.31
N PRO A 173 27.77 -12.36 5.52
CA PRO A 173 28.39 -13.25 6.50
C PRO A 173 29.73 -13.86 6.04
N GLN A 174 30.21 -13.51 4.83
CA GLN A 174 31.41 -14.10 4.24
C GLN A 174 32.68 -13.43 4.77
N ALA A 175 33.74 -14.22 4.98
CA ALA A 175 35.06 -13.76 5.39
C ALA A 175 35.59 -12.73 4.37
N GLY A 176 35.62 -11.46 4.75
CA GLY A 176 36.09 -10.35 3.92
C GLY A 176 35.12 -9.18 3.76
N PHE A 177 33.86 -9.34 4.18
CA PHE A 177 32.94 -8.19 4.26
C PHE A 177 33.05 -7.51 5.63
N PRO A 178 33.02 -6.16 5.68
CA PRO A 178 32.99 -5.44 6.95
C PRO A 178 31.77 -5.88 7.76
N ARG A 179 32.00 -6.44 8.96
CA ARG A 179 30.96 -6.50 9.99
C ARG A 179 30.83 -5.09 10.51
N GLY A 180 29.70 -4.44 10.28
CA GLY A 180 29.54 -3.06 10.71
C GLY A 180 28.81 -2.18 9.70
N PHE A 181 29.08 -0.88 9.82
CA PHE A 181 28.65 0.12 8.87
C PHE A 181 29.15 -0.22 7.46
N PRO A 182 28.25 -0.32 6.45
CA PRO A 182 28.64 -0.72 5.10
C PRO A 182 29.32 0.39 4.29
N GLY A 183 29.47 1.60 4.85
CA GLY A 183 30.09 2.74 4.19
C GLY A 183 29.13 3.55 3.31
N TRP A 184 29.51 4.79 3.01
CA TRP A 184 28.71 5.73 2.23
C TRP A 184 28.48 5.28 0.79
N THR A 185 29.46 4.59 0.18
CA THR A 185 29.34 4.04 -1.17
C THR A 185 28.21 3.03 -1.25
N THR A 186 28.07 2.17 -0.24
CA THR A 186 27.00 1.17 -0.16
C THR A 186 25.64 1.80 0.06
N LEU A 187 25.53 2.78 0.98
CA LEU A 187 24.28 3.51 1.19
C LEU A 187 23.85 4.29 -0.05
N GLY A 188 24.80 4.95 -0.74
CA GLY A 188 24.55 5.65 -1.99
C GLY A 188 24.09 4.70 -3.10
N ALA A 189 24.76 3.56 -3.27
CA ALA A 189 24.34 2.54 -4.23
C ALA A 189 22.94 1.98 -3.89
N ALA A 190 22.65 1.71 -2.62
CA ALA A 190 21.33 1.30 -2.16
C ALA A 190 20.25 2.34 -2.52
N PHE A 191 20.55 3.64 -2.33
CA PHE A 191 19.64 4.73 -2.66
C PHE A 191 19.26 4.72 -4.14
N PHE A 192 20.25 4.70 -5.03
CA PHE A 192 20.00 4.73 -6.46
C PHE A 192 19.30 3.45 -6.95
N LEU A 193 19.71 2.28 -6.46
CA LEU A 193 19.08 1.01 -6.83
C LEU A 193 17.64 0.93 -6.33
N PHE A 194 17.36 1.42 -5.11
CA PHE A 194 16.00 1.49 -4.57
C PHE A 194 15.12 2.41 -5.39
N ARG A 195 15.57 3.64 -5.70
CA ARG A 195 14.78 4.54 -6.55
C ARG A 195 14.57 3.97 -7.95
N LEU A 196 15.55 3.25 -8.49
CA LEU A 196 15.40 2.55 -9.77
C LEU A 196 14.33 1.46 -9.69
N THR A 197 14.36 0.60 -8.68
CA THR A 197 13.40 -0.51 -8.56
C THR A 197 12.01 -0.04 -8.18
N ASP A 198 11.89 1.04 -7.40
CA ASP A 198 10.63 1.70 -7.09
C ASP A 198 10.00 2.35 -8.34
N VAL A 199 10.79 2.96 -9.23
CA VAL A 199 10.25 3.49 -10.49
C VAL A 199 9.86 2.37 -11.46
N LEU A 200 10.68 1.31 -11.56
CA LEU A 200 10.42 0.21 -12.49
C LEU A 200 9.29 -0.72 -12.02
N LYS A 201 9.17 -0.92 -10.70
CA LYS A 201 8.26 -1.86 -10.03
C LYS A 201 8.30 -3.26 -10.65
N PRO A 202 9.47 -3.93 -10.63
CA PRO A 202 9.60 -5.30 -11.11
C PRO A 202 8.65 -6.25 -10.34
N PRO A 203 8.14 -7.33 -10.95
CA PRO A 203 7.27 -8.27 -10.26
C PRO A 203 7.93 -8.82 -8.98
N PRO A 204 7.23 -8.95 -7.85
CA PRO A 204 5.79 -8.74 -7.66
C PRO A 204 5.38 -7.31 -7.25
N ALA A 205 6.27 -6.31 -7.17
CA ALA A 205 5.98 -4.98 -6.63
C ALA A 205 4.71 -4.35 -7.23
N ARG A 206 4.63 -4.31 -8.56
CA ARG A 206 3.46 -3.78 -9.30
C ARG A 206 2.13 -4.51 -9.02
N ARG A 207 2.18 -5.76 -8.55
CA ARG A 207 0.96 -6.52 -8.18
C ARG A 207 0.50 -6.15 -6.77
N LEU A 208 1.43 -5.78 -5.88
CA LEU A 208 1.16 -5.46 -4.48
C LEU A 208 0.43 -4.12 -4.33
N GLU A 209 0.64 -3.16 -5.23
CA GLU A 209 -0.13 -1.89 -5.33
C GLU A 209 -1.65 -2.08 -5.38
N ARG A 210 -2.11 -3.26 -5.81
CA ARG A 210 -3.54 -3.60 -5.93
C ARG A 210 -4.18 -3.93 -4.58
N LEU A 211 -3.38 -4.15 -3.55
CA LEU A 211 -3.88 -4.37 -2.20
C LEU A 211 -4.55 -3.10 -1.66
N PRO A 212 -5.58 -3.23 -0.81
CA PRO A 212 -6.34 -2.09 -0.32
C PRO A 212 -5.58 -1.34 0.78
N GLY A 213 -5.74 -0.01 0.82
CA GLY A 213 -5.24 0.81 1.91
C GLY A 213 -3.72 0.89 1.96
N GLY A 214 -3.21 1.14 3.18
CA GLY A 214 -1.77 1.24 3.44
C GLY A 214 -0.96 -0.02 3.09
N TRP A 215 -1.60 -1.18 2.94
CA TRP A 215 -0.91 -2.38 2.45
C TRP A 215 -0.41 -2.23 1.01
N GLY A 216 -1.24 -1.64 0.14
CA GLY A 216 -0.87 -1.45 -1.26
C GLY A 216 0.24 -0.42 -1.45
N ILE A 217 0.27 0.60 -0.59
CA ILE A 217 1.26 1.69 -0.56
C ILE A 217 2.61 1.21 0.00
N LEU A 218 2.58 0.36 1.03
CA LEU A 218 3.81 -0.07 1.70
C LEU A 218 4.46 -1.29 1.03
N LEU A 219 3.67 -2.26 0.58
CA LEU A 219 4.21 -3.55 0.15
C LEU A 219 4.89 -3.51 -1.22
N ASP A 220 4.48 -2.61 -2.12
CA ASP A 220 5.17 -2.42 -3.39
C ASP A 220 6.56 -1.80 -3.19
N ASP A 221 6.70 -0.82 -2.31
CA ASP A 221 7.98 -0.21 -1.92
C ASP A 221 8.88 -1.18 -1.15
N LEU A 222 8.32 -1.99 -0.25
CA LEU A 222 9.08 -3.08 0.39
C LEU A 222 9.57 -4.09 -0.65
N ALA A 223 8.74 -4.46 -1.64
CA ALA A 223 9.17 -5.34 -2.71
C ALA A 223 10.25 -4.69 -3.59
N ALA A 224 10.15 -3.39 -3.89
CA ALA A 224 11.22 -2.63 -4.54
C ALA A 224 12.51 -2.62 -3.72
N GLY A 225 12.40 -2.51 -2.39
CA GLY A 225 13.50 -2.63 -1.43
C GLY A 225 14.21 -3.99 -1.50
N VAL A 226 13.45 -5.09 -1.56
CA VAL A 226 14.02 -6.44 -1.75
C VAL A 226 14.77 -6.53 -3.08
N TRP A 227 14.21 -5.99 -4.17
CA TRP A 227 14.88 -5.97 -5.46
C TRP A 227 16.18 -5.17 -5.43
N ALA A 228 16.18 -4.00 -4.79
CA ALA A 228 17.36 -3.17 -4.63
C ALA A 228 18.44 -3.87 -3.78
N TRP A 229 18.03 -4.55 -2.71
CA TRP A 229 18.93 -5.37 -1.88
C TRP A 229 19.61 -6.47 -2.70
N LEU A 230 18.85 -7.21 -3.51
CA LEU A 230 19.38 -8.27 -4.39
C LEU A 230 20.35 -7.71 -5.44
N LEU A 231 20.02 -6.57 -6.06
CA LEU A 231 20.88 -5.91 -7.03
C LEU A 231 22.16 -5.37 -6.39
N LEU A 232 22.06 -4.82 -5.17
CA LEU A 232 23.20 -4.35 -4.40
C LEU A 232 24.11 -5.52 -4.02
N ALA A 233 23.54 -6.66 -3.63
CA ALA A 233 24.26 -7.90 -3.37
C ALA A 233 25.02 -8.36 -4.62
N ALA A 234 24.36 -8.42 -5.77
CA ALA A 234 25.00 -8.75 -7.04
C ALA A 234 26.11 -7.76 -7.41
N LEU A 235 25.89 -6.46 -7.17
CA LEU A 235 26.86 -5.41 -7.47
C LEU A 235 28.15 -5.56 -6.64
N HIS A 236 28.04 -5.90 -5.35
CA HIS A 236 29.21 -6.19 -4.51
C HIS A 236 29.96 -7.44 -4.96
N LEU A 237 29.25 -8.47 -5.42
CA LEU A 237 29.88 -9.69 -5.91
C LEU A 237 30.65 -9.46 -7.21
N VAL A 238 30.10 -8.68 -8.14
CA VAL A 238 30.70 -8.44 -9.45
C VAL A 238 31.77 -7.34 -9.41
N LEU A 239 31.56 -6.30 -8.59
CA LEU A 239 32.44 -5.14 -8.49
C LEU A 239 32.90 -4.88 -7.05
N PRO A 240 33.58 -5.84 -6.39
CA PRO A 240 33.99 -5.70 -4.99
C PRO A 240 34.92 -4.51 -4.76
N GLY A 241 35.69 -4.09 -5.77
CA GLY A 241 36.59 -2.95 -5.69
C GLY A 241 35.90 -1.60 -5.45
N LEU A 242 34.63 -1.44 -5.85
CA LEU A 242 33.86 -0.21 -5.61
C LEU A 242 33.49 -0.01 -4.13
N PHE A 243 33.51 -1.09 -3.34
CA PHE A 243 33.05 -1.11 -1.96
C PHE A 243 34.18 -1.32 -0.96
N ARG A 244 35.42 -1.39 -1.44
CA ARG A 244 36.62 -1.37 -0.60
C ARG A 244 36.93 0.08 -0.27
N ALA A 245 36.40 0.55 0.87
CA ALA A 245 36.83 1.78 1.53
C ALA A 245 37.83 1.43 2.63
#